data_AF-A0A9E0DBA1-F1
#
_entry.id   AF-A0A9E0DBA1-F1
#
_cell.length_a   1.000
_cell.length_b   1.000
_cell.length_c   1.000
_cell.angle_alpha   90.00
_cell.angle_beta   90.00
_cell.angle_gamma   90.00
#
_symmetry.space_group_name_H-M   'P 1'
#
loop_
_entity.id
_entity.type
_entity.pdbx_description
1 polymer ?
#
loop_
_entity_poly.entity_id
_entity_poly.type
_entity_poly.pdbx_seq_one_letter_code
_entity_poly.pdbx_strand_id
1 'polypeptide(L)'
;MTIREPMLEKVTVFITRPGVHGPELLLIRHPHAGLQLPAGTVDPGESPADAALREAWEETGLADLRIHRTLGQQIQRPGGSVRYVLADTTVYSRPDPASFDWAHLRRGLQVREEQRQADWVQVTFEEPLSLDQADVITYRIMGWVPAATICAAQRRHFFHLIGGVDLPDQPPPVFTDFHHFQPFWARQTSLPEIVAPQQGWLDYLWGLNITSSG
;
A
#
# COMPACT_ATOMS: atom_id res chain seq x y z
N MET A 1 -6.57 -22.13 -21.61
CA MET A 1 -5.92 -20.88 -21.20
C MET A 1 -6.50 -20.52 -19.84
N THR A 2 -5.77 -20.77 -18.75
CA THR A 2 -6.28 -20.46 -17.41
C THR A 2 -6.22 -18.94 -17.25
N ILE A 3 -7.36 -18.26 -17.33
CA ILE A 3 -7.45 -16.82 -17.04
C ILE A 3 -7.03 -16.67 -15.59
N ARG A 4 -5.89 -16.02 -15.35
CA ARG A 4 -5.46 -15.69 -13.99
C ARG A 4 -6.44 -14.69 -13.41
N GLU A 5 -6.89 -14.94 -12.20
CA GLU A 5 -7.71 -14.00 -11.44
C GLU A 5 -6.99 -12.63 -11.35
N PRO A 6 -7.68 -11.51 -11.64
CA PRO A 6 -7.08 -10.20 -11.54
C PRO A 6 -6.71 -9.89 -10.09
N MET A 7 -5.58 -9.25 -9.89
CA MET A 7 -5.04 -8.98 -8.57
C MET A 7 -4.40 -7.60 -8.52
N LEU A 8 -4.67 -6.88 -7.44
CA LEU A 8 -4.01 -5.62 -7.17
C LEU A 8 -2.57 -5.88 -6.74
N GLU A 9 -1.62 -5.22 -7.40
CA GLU A 9 -0.20 -5.36 -7.11
C GLU A 9 0.26 -4.20 -6.21
N LYS A 10 0.90 -4.52 -5.09
CA LYS A 10 1.46 -3.58 -4.10
C LYS A 10 2.93 -3.86 -3.88
N VAL A 11 3.65 -2.86 -3.39
CA VAL A 11 5.05 -3.00 -2.95
C VAL A 11 5.21 -2.51 -1.52
N THR A 12 6.17 -3.08 -0.82
CA THR A 12 6.70 -2.56 0.43
C THR A 12 8.22 -2.64 0.37
N VAL A 13 8.88 -1.56 0.78
CA VAL A 13 10.33 -1.46 0.75
C VAL A 13 10.93 -1.39 2.15
N PHE A 14 12.01 -2.13 2.35
CA PHE A 14 12.87 -2.02 3.51
C PHE A 14 14.14 -1.30 3.08
N ILE A 15 14.34 -0.07 3.53
CA ILE A 15 15.53 0.71 3.19
C ILE A 15 16.47 0.67 4.37
N THR A 16 17.66 0.10 4.20
CA THR A 16 18.63 -0.04 5.29
C THR A 16 19.94 0.66 4.99
N ARG A 17 20.59 1.15 6.04
CA ARG A 17 21.96 1.66 5.97
C ARG A 17 22.78 1.21 7.18
N PRO A 18 24.13 1.20 7.09
CA PRO A 18 24.96 1.13 8.27
C PRO A 18 24.76 2.40 9.12
N GLY A 19 24.53 2.24 10.42
CA GLY A 19 24.51 3.33 11.39
C GLY A 19 25.64 3.19 12.41
N VAL A 20 25.92 4.26 13.16
CA VAL A 20 27.00 4.32 14.17
C VAL A 20 26.85 3.23 15.24
N HIS A 21 25.62 2.81 15.53
CA HIS A 21 25.29 1.82 16.56
C HIS A 21 24.75 0.51 15.99
N GLY A 22 25.02 0.22 14.71
CA GLY A 22 24.50 -0.94 14.01
C GLY A 22 23.57 -0.57 12.85
N PRO A 23 22.97 -1.57 12.17
CA PRO A 23 22.14 -1.33 11.00
C PRO A 23 20.86 -0.58 11.38
N GLU A 24 20.50 0.38 10.52
CA GLU A 24 19.29 1.19 10.63
C GLU A 24 18.30 0.79 9.53
N LEU A 25 17.02 1.03 9.80
CA LEU A 25 15.89 0.88 8.89
C LEU A 25 15.17 2.22 8.80
N LEU A 26 14.85 2.64 7.57
CA LEU A 26 14.06 3.85 7.37
C LEU A 26 12.58 3.57 7.64
N LEU A 27 11.96 4.43 8.43
CA LEU A 27 10.52 4.46 8.68
C LEU A 27 9.97 5.83 8.28
N ILE A 28 8.68 5.88 7.96
CA ILE A 28 7.93 7.10 7.69
C ILE A 28 6.89 7.33 8.77
N ARG A 29 6.75 8.57 9.21
CA ARG A 29 5.66 8.99 10.10
C ARG A 29 4.51 9.55 9.27
N HIS A 30 3.34 8.92 9.39
CA HIS A 30 2.09 9.40 8.81
C HIS A 30 1.29 10.20 9.87
N PRO A 31 0.74 11.38 9.54
CA PRO A 31 0.10 12.26 10.52
C PRO A 31 -1.09 11.63 11.25
N HIS A 32 -1.85 10.77 10.55
CA HIS A 32 -3.08 10.14 11.06
C HIS A 32 -3.01 8.61 11.13
N ALA A 33 -1.85 8.01 10.80
CA ALA A 33 -1.75 6.55 10.59
C ALA A 33 -0.49 5.91 11.19
N GLY A 34 0.16 6.59 12.15
CA GLY A 34 1.28 6.04 12.91
C GLY A 34 2.58 5.91 12.12
N LEU A 35 3.45 5.00 12.56
CA LEU A 35 4.74 4.73 11.93
C LEU A 35 4.61 3.57 10.96
N GLN A 36 5.19 3.73 9.77
CA GLN A 36 5.03 2.81 8.65
C GLN A 36 6.35 2.57 7.92
N LEU A 37 6.41 1.46 7.19
CA LEU A 37 7.37 1.20 6.14
C LEU A 37 6.89 1.88 4.85
N PRO A 38 7.79 2.39 4.00
CA PRO A 38 7.36 2.93 2.71
C PRO A 38 6.74 1.83 1.83
N ALA A 39 5.61 2.14 1.21
CA ALA A 39 4.79 1.18 0.50
C ALA A 39 3.76 1.86 -0.40
N GLY A 40 3.47 1.26 -1.55
CA GLY A 40 2.41 1.77 -2.40
C GLY A 40 1.94 0.78 -3.44
N THR A 41 1.33 1.30 -4.51
CA THR A 41 0.62 0.50 -5.51
C THR A 41 1.40 0.46 -6.81
N VAL A 42 1.60 -0.72 -7.38
CA VAL A 42 2.32 -0.88 -8.66
C VAL A 42 1.43 -0.40 -9.78
N ASP A 43 1.81 0.60 -10.56
CA ASP A 43 0.96 1.16 -11.60
C ASP A 43 0.71 0.20 -12.78
N PRO A 44 -0.37 0.40 -13.57
CA PRO A 44 -0.62 -0.41 -14.75
C PRO A 44 0.56 -0.37 -15.74
N GLY A 45 1.16 -1.54 -15.99
CA GLY A 45 2.33 -1.67 -16.87
C GLY A 45 3.68 -1.40 -16.19
N GLU A 46 3.69 -0.97 -14.94
CA GLU A 46 4.89 -0.79 -14.12
C GLU A 46 5.39 -2.14 -13.58
N SER A 47 6.71 -2.35 -13.53
CA SER A 47 7.25 -3.53 -12.86
C SER A 47 7.22 -3.33 -11.34
N PRO A 48 7.03 -4.38 -10.52
CA PRO A 48 7.09 -4.24 -9.06
C PRO A 48 8.43 -3.68 -8.54
N ALA A 49 9.52 -3.88 -9.28
CA ALA A 49 10.83 -3.34 -8.96
C ALA A 49 10.89 -1.82 -9.18
N ASP A 50 10.36 -1.35 -10.31
CA ASP A 50 10.30 0.09 -10.62
C ASP A 50 9.37 0.81 -9.65
N ALA A 51 8.20 0.21 -9.36
CA ALA A 51 7.27 0.70 -8.34
C ALA A 51 7.94 0.82 -6.98
N ALA A 52 8.72 -0.18 -6.56
CA ALA A 52 9.44 -0.14 -5.29
C ALA A 52 10.43 1.04 -5.21
N LEU A 53 11.14 1.36 -6.30
CA LEU A 53 12.05 2.50 -6.36
C LEU A 53 11.29 3.84 -6.39
N ARG A 54 10.20 3.93 -7.15
CA ARG A 54 9.34 5.12 -7.22
C ARG A 54 8.74 5.44 -5.85
N GLU A 55 8.05 4.49 -5.24
CA GLU A 55 7.41 4.66 -3.92
C GLU A 55 8.43 5.02 -2.84
N ALA A 56 9.61 4.38 -2.87
CA ALA A 56 10.70 4.73 -1.96
C ALA A 56 11.12 6.20 -2.12
N TRP A 57 11.24 6.69 -3.36
CA TRP A 57 11.58 8.09 -3.62
C TRP A 57 10.44 9.04 -3.21
N GLU A 58 9.19 8.75 -3.59
CA GLU A 58 8.02 9.60 -3.34
C GLU A 58 7.74 9.78 -1.84
N GLU A 59 7.91 8.75 -1.02
CA GLU A 59 7.57 8.83 0.41
C GLU A 59 8.74 9.25 1.31
N THR A 60 9.98 9.17 0.80
CA THR A 60 11.19 9.39 1.62
C THR A 60 12.09 10.50 1.12
N GLY A 61 11.95 10.91 -0.13
CA GLY A 61 12.78 11.92 -0.78
C GLY A 61 14.23 11.46 -1.02
N LEU A 62 14.54 10.19 -0.72
CA LEU A 62 15.87 9.64 -0.92
C LEU A 62 16.07 9.29 -2.39
N ALA A 63 17.04 9.93 -3.01
CA ALA A 63 17.58 9.56 -4.32
C ALA A 63 18.63 8.44 -4.18
N ASP A 64 19.04 7.87 -5.31
CA ASP A 64 20.14 6.89 -5.41
C ASP A 64 19.94 5.61 -4.59
N LEU A 65 18.69 5.21 -4.40
CA LEU A 65 18.34 3.89 -3.91
C LEU A 65 18.47 2.85 -5.02
N ARG A 66 18.91 1.65 -4.65
CA ARG A 66 18.93 0.49 -5.54
C ARG A 66 18.36 -0.74 -4.85
N ILE A 67 17.76 -1.61 -5.63
CA ILE A 67 17.30 -2.90 -5.14
C ILE A 67 18.53 -3.75 -4.80
N HIS A 68 18.64 -4.12 -3.53
CA HIS A 68 19.62 -5.09 -3.05
C HIS A 68 19.12 -6.51 -3.22
N ARG A 69 17.87 -6.77 -2.81
CA ARG A 69 17.24 -8.10 -2.87
C ARG A 69 15.72 -8.00 -3.05
N THR A 70 15.14 -8.98 -3.75
CA THR A 70 13.72 -9.32 -3.65
C THR A 70 13.55 -10.31 -2.49
N LEU A 71 12.74 -9.95 -1.50
CA LEU A 71 12.58 -10.73 -0.27
C LEU A 71 11.44 -11.75 -0.36
N GLY A 72 10.43 -11.49 -1.19
CA GLY A 72 9.30 -12.40 -1.37
C GLY A 72 8.02 -11.69 -1.79
N GLN A 73 6.92 -12.45 -1.74
CA GLN A 73 5.58 -11.94 -2.02
C GLN A 73 4.56 -12.54 -1.05
N GLN A 74 3.54 -11.76 -0.69
CA GLN A 74 2.38 -12.21 0.08
C GLN A 74 1.12 -11.99 -0.75
N ILE A 75 0.27 -13.01 -0.85
CA ILE A 75 -1.07 -12.87 -1.43
C ILE A 75 -2.07 -12.74 -0.30
N GLN A 76 -2.85 -11.67 -0.33
CA GLN A 76 -3.95 -11.44 0.59
C GLN A 76 -5.28 -11.60 -0.16
N ARG A 77 -6.16 -12.39 0.43
CA ARG A 77 -7.56 -12.52 0.02
C ARG A 77 -8.41 -12.20 1.23
N PRO A 78 -8.81 -10.94 1.43
CA PRO A 78 -9.68 -10.61 2.54
C PRO A 78 -11.00 -11.36 2.32
N GLY A 79 -11.39 -12.19 3.28
CA GLY A 79 -12.65 -12.93 3.23
C GLY A 79 -13.87 -12.00 3.23
N GLY A 80 -15.05 -12.58 2.99
CA GLY A 80 -16.31 -11.84 3.02
C GLY A 80 -16.48 -10.87 1.84
N SER A 81 -16.97 -9.67 2.12
CA SER A 81 -17.35 -8.65 1.13
C SER A 81 -16.22 -7.68 0.77
N VAL A 82 -15.03 -7.81 1.36
CA VAL A 82 -13.93 -6.88 1.09
C VAL A 82 -13.38 -7.09 -0.32
N ARG A 83 -13.17 -5.98 -1.04
CA ARG A 83 -12.59 -5.92 -2.38
C ARG A 83 -11.56 -4.79 -2.45
N TYR A 84 -10.77 -4.81 -3.52
CA TYR A 84 -9.84 -3.75 -3.86
C TYR A 84 -10.23 -3.09 -5.18
N VAL A 85 -10.07 -1.78 -5.26
CA VAL A 85 -10.20 -1.02 -6.51
C VAL A 85 -8.96 -1.30 -7.37
N LEU A 86 -9.16 -2.04 -8.47
CA LEU A 86 -8.11 -2.49 -9.37
C LEU A 86 -7.65 -1.40 -10.35
N ALA A 87 -8.56 -0.50 -10.70
CA ALA A 87 -8.35 0.64 -11.58
C ALA A 87 -9.21 1.82 -11.13
N ASP A 88 -8.72 3.04 -11.35
CA ASP A 88 -9.47 4.28 -11.15
C ASP A 88 -10.85 4.17 -11.77
N THR A 89 -11.90 4.47 -11.00
CA THR A 89 -13.27 4.18 -11.40
C THR A 89 -14.27 5.22 -10.93
N THR A 90 -15.20 5.56 -11.82
CA THR A 90 -16.32 6.44 -11.53
C THR A 90 -17.41 5.68 -10.77
N VAL A 91 -17.99 6.32 -9.76
CA VAL A 91 -19.09 5.78 -8.95
C VAL A 91 -20.40 6.36 -9.47
N TYR A 92 -21.27 5.46 -9.90
CA TYR A 92 -22.57 5.77 -10.48
C TYR A 92 -23.70 5.52 -9.48
N SER A 93 -24.77 6.30 -9.59
CA SER A 93 -25.99 6.10 -8.78
C SER A 93 -26.76 4.82 -9.13
N ARG A 94 -26.57 4.28 -10.34
CA ARG A 94 -27.18 3.03 -10.85
C ARG A 94 -26.15 2.22 -11.64
N PRO A 95 -26.38 0.92 -11.91
CA PRO A 95 -25.51 0.10 -12.77
C PRO A 95 -25.67 0.46 -14.25
N ASP A 96 -25.46 1.73 -14.57
CA ASP A 96 -25.68 2.36 -15.87
C ASP A 96 -24.76 3.58 -15.98
N PRO A 97 -23.86 3.64 -16.98
CA PRO A 97 -22.93 4.74 -17.14
C PRO A 97 -23.63 6.06 -17.56
N ALA A 98 -24.88 6.01 -18.01
CA ALA A 98 -25.69 7.20 -18.28
C ALA A 98 -26.39 7.74 -17.02
N SER A 99 -26.27 7.05 -15.88
CA SER A 99 -26.80 7.53 -14.61
C SER A 99 -25.90 8.60 -13.99
N PHE A 100 -26.41 9.28 -12.95
CA PHE A 100 -25.67 10.31 -12.24
C PHE A 100 -24.37 9.74 -11.67
N ASP A 101 -23.24 10.27 -12.13
CA ASP A 101 -21.91 10.08 -11.56
C ASP A 101 -21.67 11.13 -10.48
N TRP A 102 -21.11 10.71 -9.35
CA TRP A 102 -21.06 11.61 -8.19
C TRP A 102 -19.78 11.52 -7.38
N ALA A 103 -19.00 10.45 -7.59
CA ALA A 103 -17.72 10.26 -6.92
C ALA A 103 -16.76 9.46 -7.80
N HIS A 104 -15.48 9.47 -7.41
CA HIS A 104 -14.43 8.72 -8.06
C HIS A 104 -13.62 7.96 -7.01
N LEU A 105 -13.33 6.68 -7.27
CA LEU A 105 -12.51 5.85 -6.40
C LEU A 105 -11.18 5.59 -7.08
N ARG A 106 -10.10 5.96 -6.39
CA ARG A 106 -8.73 5.70 -6.84
C ARG A 106 -8.38 4.24 -6.70
N ARG A 107 -7.52 3.77 -7.59
CA ARG A 107 -6.89 2.47 -7.53
C ARG A 107 -6.18 2.25 -6.21
N GLY A 108 -6.26 1.03 -5.71
CA GLY A 108 -5.59 0.63 -4.48
C GLY A 108 -6.39 0.84 -3.20
N LEU A 109 -7.56 1.48 -3.28
CA LEU A 109 -8.50 1.59 -2.17
C LEU A 109 -9.16 0.25 -1.87
N GLN A 110 -9.48 0.04 -0.60
CA GLN A 110 -10.29 -1.09 -0.15
C GLN A 110 -11.75 -0.65 -0.07
N VAL A 111 -12.66 -1.49 -0.56
CA VAL A 111 -14.11 -1.23 -0.54
C VAL A 111 -14.86 -2.47 -0.09
N ARG A 112 -16.09 -2.28 0.38
CA ARG A 112 -17.02 -3.36 0.69
C ARG A 112 -17.96 -3.58 -0.49
N GLU A 113 -17.99 -4.77 -1.06
CA GLU A 113 -19.00 -5.22 -2.03
C GLU A 113 -20.32 -5.45 -1.30
N GLU A 114 -21.34 -4.68 -1.66
CA GLU A 114 -22.69 -4.80 -1.08
C GLU A 114 -23.54 -5.77 -1.90
N GLN A 115 -23.48 -5.63 -3.23
CA GLN A 115 -24.20 -6.50 -4.16
C GLN A 115 -23.61 -6.43 -5.58
N ARG A 116 -23.98 -7.41 -6.41
CA ARG A 116 -23.51 -7.56 -7.79
C ARG A 116 -24.68 -7.77 -8.74
N GLN A 117 -24.64 -7.09 -9.87
CA GLN A 117 -25.62 -7.24 -10.96
C GLN A 117 -24.89 -7.25 -12.29
N ALA A 118 -24.83 -8.42 -12.93
CA ALA A 118 -24.09 -8.62 -14.18
C ALA A 118 -22.65 -8.06 -14.08
N ASP A 119 -22.30 -7.10 -14.95
CA ASP A 119 -20.99 -6.47 -15.03
C ASP A 119 -20.82 -5.27 -14.08
N TRP A 120 -21.69 -5.14 -13.07
CA TRP A 120 -21.69 -4.05 -12.10
C TRP A 120 -21.65 -4.55 -10.67
N VAL A 121 -20.97 -3.80 -9.81
CA VAL A 121 -20.91 -4.05 -8.38
C VAL A 121 -21.25 -2.78 -7.64
N GLN A 122 -22.18 -2.86 -6.70
CA GLN A 122 -22.39 -1.79 -5.75
C GLN A 122 -21.36 -1.93 -4.63
N VAL A 123 -20.63 -0.86 -4.37
CA VAL A 123 -19.58 -0.81 -3.36
C VAL A 123 -19.85 0.30 -2.35
N THR A 124 -19.33 0.10 -1.14
CA THR A 124 -19.20 1.14 -0.12
C THR A 124 -17.72 1.34 0.20
N PHE A 125 -17.28 2.59 0.13
CA PHE A 125 -15.99 3.06 0.65
C PHE A 125 -16.25 3.92 1.90
N GLU A 126 -15.46 3.72 2.95
CA GLU A 126 -15.56 4.44 4.23
C GLU A 126 -14.18 4.98 4.59
N GLU A 127 -14.06 6.31 4.72
CA GLU A 127 -12.83 6.95 5.20
C GLU A 127 -12.93 7.15 6.72
N PRO A 128 -12.14 6.45 7.53
CA PRO A 128 -12.09 6.71 8.97
C PRO A 128 -11.39 8.04 9.26
N LEU A 129 -11.68 8.64 10.43
CA LEU A 129 -11.06 9.89 10.88
C LEU A 129 -9.55 9.71 11.11
N SER A 130 -9.17 8.59 11.70
CA SER A 130 -7.79 8.20 11.98
C SER A 130 -7.74 6.71 12.36
N LEU A 131 -6.54 6.15 12.47
CA LEU A 131 -6.38 4.75 12.90
C LEU A 131 -6.86 4.51 14.34
N ASP A 132 -6.65 5.47 15.24
CA ASP A 132 -7.05 5.38 16.66
C ASP A 132 -8.54 5.69 16.87
N GLN A 133 -9.21 6.29 15.88
CA GLN A 133 -10.64 6.58 15.89
C GLN A 133 -11.33 5.96 14.67
N ALA A 134 -11.00 4.70 14.35
CA ALA A 134 -11.47 4.03 13.14
C ALA A 134 -13.01 3.89 13.05
N ASP A 135 -13.71 3.92 14.18
CA ASP A 135 -15.18 3.88 14.24
C ASP A 135 -15.85 5.20 13.82
N VAL A 136 -15.09 6.30 13.80
CA VAL A 136 -15.58 7.61 13.36
C VAL A 136 -15.30 7.77 11.88
N ILE A 137 -16.34 7.71 11.06
CA ILE A 137 -16.23 7.83 9.60
C ILE A 137 -16.33 9.30 9.19
N THR A 138 -15.28 9.82 8.54
CA THR A 138 -15.24 11.18 7.97
C THR A 138 -16.21 11.31 6.80
N TYR A 139 -16.20 10.36 5.88
CA TYR A 139 -17.17 10.29 4.79
C TYR A 139 -17.35 8.86 4.26
N ARG A 140 -18.49 8.63 3.61
CA ARG A 140 -18.84 7.35 2.98
C ARG A 140 -19.24 7.59 1.54
N ILE A 141 -18.68 6.80 0.63
CA ILE A 141 -19.08 6.76 -0.78
C ILE A 141 -19.78 5.43 -1.05
N MET A 142 -21.01 5.47 -1.56
CA MET A 142 -21.77 4.29 -1.97
C MET A 142 -22.32 4.43 -3.40
N GLY A 143 -22.06 3.44 -4.24
CA GLY A 143 -22.65 3.41 -5.58
C GLY A 143 -22.11 2.26 -6.41
N TRP A 144 -22.43 2.30 -7.70
CA TRP A 144 -22.12 1.24 -8.65
C TRP A 144 -20.83 1.55 -9.41
N VAL A 145 -19.98 0.54 -9.52
CA VAL A 145 -18.76 0.57 -10.33
C VAL A 145 -18.76 -0.64 -11.28
N PRO A 146 -18.08 -0.57 -12.44
CA PRO A 146 -17.91 -1.73 -13.30
C PRO A 146 -17.18 -2.85 -12.55
N ALA A 147 -17.68 -4.09 -12.68
CA ALA A 147 -17.11 -5.25 -12.02
C ALA A 147 -15.64 -5.51 -12.39
N ALA A 148 -15.23 -5.08 -13.59
CA ALA A 148 -13.86 -5.19 -14.07
C ALA A 148 -12.87 -4.27 -13.34
N THR A 149 -13.34 -3.23 -12.62
CA THR A 149 -12.46 -2.30 -11.88
C THR A 149 -12.25 -2.71 -10.43
N ILE A 150 -12.72 -3.89 -10.00
CA ILE A 150 -12.52 -4.40 -8.66
C ILE A 150 -11.95 -5.83 -8.67
N CYS A 151 -11.20 -6.19 -7.63
CA CYS A 151 -10.67 -7.55 -7.46
C CYS A 151 -10.77 -8.03 -6.00
N ALA A 152 -10.73 -9.35 -5.82
CA ALA A 152 -10.83 -10.00 -4.50
C ALA A 152 -9.47 -10.32 -3.88
N ALA A 153 -8.38 -10.16 -4.63
CA ALA A 153 -7.04 -10.47 -4.18
C ALA A 153 -6.10 -9.27 -4.35
N GLN A 154 -5.09 -9.21 -3.49
CA GLN A 154 -3.94 -8.32 -3.58
C GLN A 154 -2.67 -9.14 -3.42
N ARG A 155 -1.63 -8.81 -4.19
CA ARG A 155 -0.28 -9.33 -3.99
C ARG A 155 0.64 -8.19 -3.60
N ARG A 156 1.38 -8.40 -2.52
CA ARG A 156 2.40 -7.47 -2.02
C ARG A 156 3.77 -8.06 -2.27
N HIS A 157 4.63 -7.31 -2.94
CA HIS A 157 6.04 -7.64 -3.14
C HIS A 157 6.90 -6.93 -2.11
N PHE A 158 7.88 -7.64 -1.58
CA PHE A 158 8.79 -7.12 -0.57
C PHE A 158 10.19 -6.95 -1.17
N PHE A 159 10.74 -5.75 -1.07
CA PHE A 159 12.07 -5.43 -1.59
C PHE A 159 12.96 -4.86 -0.49
N HIS A 160 14.22 -5.26 -0.50
CA HIS A 160 15.27 -4.67 0.30
C HIS A 160 16.06 -3.70 -0.57
N LEU A 161 16.04 -2.42 -0.19
CA LEU A 161 16.76 -1.34 -0.83
C LEU A 161 17.91 -0.88 0.05
N ILE A 162 18.96 -0.40 -0.62
CA ILE A 162 20.12 0.26 0.00
C ILE A 162 20.44 1.50 -0.84
N GLY A 163 20.90 2.57 -0.19
CA GLY A 163 21.37 3.76 -0.89
C GLY A 163 22.88 3.77 -1.08
N GLY A 164 23.35 4.80 -1.78
CA GLY A 164 24.75 5.17 -1.85
C GLY A 164 25.33 5.65 -0.51
N VAL A 165 26.57 6.14 -0.55
CA VAL A 165 27.31 6.58 0.65
C VAL A 165 26.74 7.89 1.24
N ASP A 166 26.04 8.68 0.43
CA ASP A 166 25.63 10.05 0.75
C ASP A 166 24.16 10.18 1.19
N LEU A 167 23.56 9.13 1.76
CA LEU A 167 22.22 9.22 2.31
C LEU A 167 22.19 10.18 3.53
N PRO A 168 21.26 11.15 3.57
CA PRO A 168 21.19 12.11 4.67
C PRO A 168 20.84 11.42 5.99
N ASP A 169 21.50 11.87 7.07
CA ASP A 169 21.18 11.44 8.44
C ASP A 169 19.79 11.85 8.90
N GLN A 170 19.27 12.93 8.34
CA GLN A 170 17.91 13.40 8.57
C GLN A 170 17.26 13.64 7.20
N PRO A 171 16.57 12.63 6.66
CA PRO A 171 15.87 12.78 5.39
C PRO A 171 14.79 13.89 5.50
N PRO A 172 14.57 14.66 4.43
CA PRO A 172 13.63 15.78 4.47
C PRO A 172 12.19 15.28 4.57
N PRO A 173 11.26 16.09 5.13
CA PRO A 173 9.83 15.81 4.99
C PRO A 173 9.43 15.85 3.51
N VAL A 174 8.51 14.97 3.14
CA VAL A 174 7.98 14.90 1.76
C VAL A 174 6.46 15.05 1.79
N PHE A 175 5.91 15.68 0.77
CA PHE A 175 4.48 15.78 0.55
C PHE A 175 4.10 15.02 -0.71
N THR A 176 3.37 13.92 -0.55
CA THR A 176 2.82 13.12 -1.64
C THR A 176 1.46 12.57 -1.23
N ASP A 177 0.58 12.32 -2.20
CA ASP A 177 -0.76 11.77 -1.96
C ASP A 177 -1.59 12.48 -0.89
N PHE A 178 -1.42 13.80 -0.78
CA PHE A 178 -2.07 14.67 0.22
C PHE A 178 -1.62 14.42 1.67
N HIS A 179 -0.49 13.74 1.87
CA HIS A 179 0.08 13.46 3.18
C HIS A 179 1.49 14.05 3.33
N HIS A 180 1.79 14.54 4.54
CA HIS A 180 3.15 14.92 4.92
C HIS A 180 3.83 13.73 5.59
N PHE A 181 4.78 13.12 4.90
CA PHE A 181 5.61 12.06 5.44
C PHE A 181 6.88 12.63 6.06
N GLN A 182 7.17 12.21 7.29
CA GLN A 182 8.45 12.50 7.94
C GLN A 182 9.28 11.21 8.01
N PRO A 183 10.18 10.97 7.04
CA PRO A 183 11.13 9.86 7.08
C PRO A 183 12.18 10.05 8.20
N PHE A 184 12.58 8.95 8.84
CA PHE A 184 13.66 8.92 9.83
C PHE A 184 14.29 7.52 9.93
N TRP A 185 15.54 7.48 10.38
CA TRP A 185 16.28 6.25 10.61
C TRP A 185 16.02 5.69 12.02
N ALA A 186 15.61 4.43 12.09
CA ALA A 186 15.43 3.69 13.33
C ALA A 186 16.42 2.53 13.43
N ARG A 187 16.97 2.29 14.62
CA ARG A 187 17.90 1.15 14.83
C ARG A 187 17.12 -0.16 14.75
N GLN A 188 17.62 -1.13 13.96
CA GLN A 188 16.93 -2.42 13.82
C GLN A 188 16.82 -3.21 15.14
N THR A 189 17.73 -2.97 16.07
CA THR A 189 17.73 -3.59 17.41
C THR A 189 16.73 -2.96 18.39
N SER A 190 16.12 -1.82 18.04
CA SER A 190 15.21 -1.07 18.90
C SER A 190 14.19 -0.28 18.05
N LEU A 191 13.48 -0.98 17.17
CA LEU A 191 12.45 -0.35 16.35
C LEU A 191 11.29 0.15 17.22
N PRO A 192 10.74 1.34 16.90
CA PRO A 192 9.48 1.77 17.49
C PRO A 192 8.33 0.89 17.00
N GLU A 193 7.15 1.01 17.61
CA GLU A 193 5.95 0.30 17.18
C GLU A 193 5.53 0.74 15.77
N ILE A 194 5.58 -0.20 14.82
CA ILE A 194 5.11 -0.02 13.45
C ILE A 194 3.65 -0.50 13.40
N VAL A 195 2.80 0.22 12.66
CA VAL A 195 1.39 -0.12 12.54
C VAL A 195 1.18 -1.55 12.01
N ALA A 196 0.19 -2.26 12.53
CA ALA A 196 -0.26 -3.52 11.95
C ALA A 196 -0.92 -3.30 10.56
N PRO A 197 -0.75 -4.21 9.60
CA PRO A 197 0.00 -5.47 9.67
C PRO A 197 1.50 -5.33 9.39
N GLN A 198 2.03 -4.11 9.19
CA GLN A 198 3.37 -3.89 8.67
C GLN A 198 4.49 -4.37 9.59
N GLN A 199 4.28 -4.33 10.91
CA GLN A 199 5.21 -4.91 11.89
C GLN A 199 5.56 -6.37 11.56
N GLY A 200 4.58 -7.17 11.12
CA GLY A 200 4.79 -8.57 10.75
C GLY A 200 5.56 -8.75 9.43
N TRP A 201 5.67 -7.70 8.61
CA TRP A 201 6.45 -7.78 7.36
C TRP A 201 7.96 -7.77 7.61
N LEU A 202 8.43 -7.36 8.79
CA LEU A 202 9.85 -7.40 9.16
C LEU A 202 10.43 -8.82 9.12
N ASP A 203 9.59 -9.85 9.25
CA ASP A 203 9.99 -11.25 9.08
C ASP A 203 10.61 -11.52 7.69
N TYR A 204 10.14 -10.81 6.65
CA TYR A 204 10.74 -10.86 5.31
C TYR A 204 12.16 -10.29 5.27
N LEU A 205 12.42 -9.21 6.03
CA LEU A 205 13.73 -8.57 6.09
C LEU A 205 14.75 -9.44 6.85
N TRP A 206 14.31 -10.05 7.95
CA TRP A 206 15.15 -10.87 8.82
C TRP A 206 15.25 -12.34 8.38
N GLY A 207 14.44 -12.77 7.42
CA GLY A 207 14.40 -14.15 6.93
C GLY A 207 13.81 -15.13 7.95
N LEU A 208 12.93 -14.66 8.83
CA LEU A 208 12.28 -15.48 9.84
C LEU A 208 11.09 -16.21 9.20
N ASN A 209 11.12 -17.55 9.19
CA ASN A 209 10.07 -18.50 8.77
C ASN A 209 8.90 -17.91 7.96
N ILE A 210 9.18 -17.48 6.73
CA ILE A 210 8.15 -17.09 5.76
C ILE A 210 7.56 -18.37 5.15
N THR A 211 6.86 -19.17 5.96
CA THR A 211 6.02 -20.24 5.40
C THR A 211 4.86 -19.56 4.72
N SER A 212 4.91 -19.53 3.39
CA SER A 212 3.79 -19.18 2.52
C SER A 212 2.55 -19.99 2.90
N SER A 213 1.67 -19.41 3.72
CA SER A 213 0.32 -19.92 3.91
C SER A 213 -0.46 -19.67 2.63
N GLY A 214 -0.92 -20.78 2.04
CA GLY A 214 -1.70 -20.83 0.80
C GLY A 214 -3.11 -20.28 0.92
#